data_AF-A0A0G0VZT3-F1
#
_entry.id   AF-A0A0G0VZT3-F1
#
_cell.length_a   1.000
_cell.length_b   1.000
_cell.length_c   1.000
_cell.angle_alpha   90.00
_cell.angle_beta   90.00
_cell.angle_gamma   90.00
#
_symmetry.space_group_name_H-M   'P 1'
#
loop_
_entity.id
_entity.type
_entity.pdbx_description
1 polymer ?
#
loop_
_entity_poly.entity_id
_entity_poly.type
_entity_poly.pdbx_seq_one_letter_code
_entity_poly.pdbx_strand_id
1 'polypeptide(L)'
;MIPKIRNIIIFVIIAGIFVLIYVFFIKSSPDQGSLVLSPSNTSLPDANNLPADINIQNPTSLVARDFLTLLLNVKNIKLNDAVFSDPAFINLHDTPINLIPDGTEGRPNPFAQFGAENISAPLDVSNVPNTIPNNQTPIVP
;
A
#
# COMPACT_ATOMS: atom_id res chain seq x y z
N MET A 1 22.25 25.02 -59.87
CA MET A 1 21.82 23.92 -58.98
C MET A 1 21.69 22.65 -59.80
N ILE A 2 22.41 21.60 -59.43
CA ILE A 2 22.49 20.35 -60.22
C ILE A 2 21.09 19.67 -60.20
N PRO A 3 20.52 19.29 -61.35
CA PRO A 3 19.13 18.82 -61.44
C PRO A 3 18.82 17.61 -60.56
N LYS A 4 19.81 16.77 -60.28
CA LYS A 4 19.69 15.60 -59.39
C LYS A 4 19.34 15.97 -57.94
N ILE A 5 19.82 17.12 -57.44
CA ILE A 5 19.56 17.55 -56.07
C ILE A 5 18.09 17.99 -55.89
N ARG A 6 17.46 18.53 -56.94
CA ARG A 6 16.06 18.98 -56.90
C ARG A 6 15.10 17.80 -56.76
N ASN A 7 15.36 16.71 -57.49
CA ASN A 7 14.54 15.50 -57.43
C ASN A 7 14.66 14.80 -56.07
N ILE A 8 15.85 14.82 -55.47
CA ILE A 8 16.08 14.28 -54.11
C ILE A 8 15.28 15.08 -53.07
N ILE A 9 15.30 16.42 -53.14
CA ILE A 9 14.56 17.27 -52.21
C ILE A 9 13.05 17.00 -52.28
N ILE A 10 12.51 16.86 -53.50
CA ILE A 10 11.09 16.57 -53.71
C ILE A 10 10.71 15.21 -53.11
N PHE A 11 11.56 14.20 -53.28
CA PHE A 11 11.34 12.87 -52.69
C PHE A 11 11.32 12.91 -51.16
N VAL A 12 12.24 13.66 -50.54
CA VAL A 12 12.29 13.81 -49.07
C VAL A 12 11.05 14.52 -48.54
N ILE A 13 10.56 15.55 -49.22
CA ILE A 13 9.34 16.27 -48.83
C ILE A 13 8.13 15.33 -48.88
N ILE A 14 7.98 14.57 -49.97
CA ILE A 14 6.87 13.62 -50.12
C ILE A 14 6.92 12.53 -49.02
N ALA A 15 8.10 11.97 -48.76
CA ALA A 15 8.28 10.98 -47.69
C ALA A 15 7.91 11.56 -46.31
N GLY A 16 8.30 12.81 -46.02
CA GLY A 16 7.94 13.49 -44.78
C GLY A 16 6.44 13.68 -44.61
N ILE A 17 5.74 14.04 -45.69
CA ILE A 17 4.26 14.17 -45.69
C ILE A 17 3.59 12.82 -45.40
N PHE A 18 4.07 11.73 -46.01
CA PHE A 18 3.53 10.39 -45.74
C PHE A 18 3.71 9.95 -44.28
N VAL A 19 4.87 10.24 -43.68
CA VAL A 19 5.12 9.97 -42.25
C VAL A 19 4.17 10.77 -41.36
N LEU A 20 3.95 12.05 -41.67
CA LEU A 20 2.99 12.88 -40.94
C LEU A 20 1.56 12.31 -41.03
N ILE A 21 1.11 11.95 -42.23
CA ILE A 21 -0.22 11.33 -42.40
C ILE A 21 -0.32 10.03 -41.59
N TYR A 22 0.71 9.18 -41.62
CA TYR A 22 0.71 7.94 -40.86
C TYR A 22 0.60 8.17 -39.35
N VAL A 23 1.39 9.10 -38.79
CA VAL A 23 1.41 9.39 -37.35
C VAL A 23 0.11 10.06 -36.89
N PHE A 24 -0.48 10.94 -37.71
CA PHE A 24 -1.68 11.69 -37.33
C PHE A 24 -3.00 10.94 -37.59
N PHE A 25 -3.08 10.11 -38.64
CA PHE A 25 -4.34 9.48 -39.05
C PHE A 25 -4.40 7.97 -38.83
N ILE A 26 -3.28 7.24 -38.91
CA ILE A 26 -3.28 5.77 -38.85
C ILE A 26 -2.80 5.25 -37.50
N LYS A 27 -1.92 5.98 -36.81
CA LYS A 27 -1.43 5.56 -35.49
C LYS A 27 -2.51 5.77 -34.44
N SER A 28 -3.28 4.71 -34.17
CA SER A 28 -4.20 4.66 -33.02
C SER A 28 -3.45 4.99 -31.73
N SER A 29 -4.09 5.80 -30.87
CA SER A 29 -3.56 6.07 -29.54
C SER A 29 -3.47 4.76 -28.75
N PRO A 30 -2.41 4.53 -27.97
CA PRO A 30 -2.30 3.31 -27.18
C PRO A 30 -3.49 3.20 -26.21
N ASP A 31 -4.10 2.03 -26.15
CA ASP A 31 -5.25 1.73 -25.29
C ASP A 31 -4.91 2.08 -23.84
N GLN A 32 -5.60 3.08 -23.30
CA GLN A 32 -5.52 3.40 -21.87
C GLN A 32 -6.46 2.43 -21.14
N GLY A 33 -5.87 1.58 -20.30
CA GLY A 33 -6.55 0.50 -19.60
C GLY A 33 -7.84 0.96 -18.90
N SER A 34 -8.94 0.28 -19.21
CA SER A 34 -10.24 0.46 -18.58
C SER A 34 -10.19 0.00 -17.11
N LEU A 35 -10.60 0.87 -16.19
CA LEU A 35 -10.71 0.53 -14.77
C LEU A 35 -11.95 -0.35 -14.56
N VAL A 36 -11.73 -1.66 -14.44
CA VAL A 36 -12.81 -2.62 -14.16
C VAL A 36 -13.08 -2.66 -12.65
N LEU A 37 -14.32 -2.41 -12.25
CA LEU A 37 -14.79 -2.58 -10.86
C LEU A 37 -14.83 -4.07 -10.50
N SER A 38 -14.15 -4.46 -9.41
CA SER A 38 -14.45 -5.72 -8.73
C SER A 38 -15.63 -5.49 -7.77
N PRO A 39 -16.74 -6.24 -7.88
CA PRO A 39 -17.84 -6.12 -6.92
C PRO A 39 -17.34 -6.53 -5.53
N SER A 40 -17.35 -5.57 -4.61
CA SER A 40 -17.08 -5.80 -3.20
C SER A 40 -18.34 -6.37 -2.57
N ASN A 41 -18.39 -7.69 -2.41
CA ASN A 41 -19.45 -8.37 -1.69
C ASN A 41 -19.23 -8.17 -0.17
N THR A 42 -19.41 -6.97 0.34
CA THR A 42 -19.37 -6.73 1.79
C THR A 42 -20.75 -6.99 2.35
N SER A 43 -21.03 -8.25 2.71
CA SER A 43 -22.18 -8.60 3.55
C SER A 43 -22.00 -7.94 4.91
N LEU A 44 -22.83 -6.95 5.22
CA LEU A 44 -22.92 -6.36 6.55
C LEU A 44 -23.49 -7.39 7.53
N PRO A 45 -23.00 -7.51 8.77
CA PRO A 45 -23.59 -8.43 9.74
C PRO A 45 -25.01 -7.99 10.09
N ASP A 46 -25.90 -8.96 10.03
CA ASP A 46 -27.29 -8.91 10.44
C ASP A 46 -27.44 -8.37 11.87
N ALA A 47 -28.23 -7.31 12.02
CA ALA A 47 -28.66 -6.77 13.31
C ALA A 47 -30.19 -6.69 13.31
N ASN A 48 -30.82 -7.85 13.47
CA ASN A 48 -32.05 -8.10 14.24
C ASN A 48 -33.25 -7.16 14.02
N ASN A 49 -34.27 -7.71 13.34
CA ASN A 49 -35.70 -7.52 13.63
C ASN A 49 -36.19 -6.08 13.93
N LEU A 50 -36.56 -5.35 12.88
CA LEU A 50 -37.62 -4.32 12.96
C LEU A 50 -38.37 -4.25 11.60
N PRO A 51 -39.69 -4.01 11.57
CA PRO A 51 -40.51 -4.29 10.40
C PRO A 51 -40.19 -3.37 9.22
N ALA A 52 -40.35 -3.92 8.03
CA ALA A 52 -40.43 -3.18 6.78
C ALA A 52 -41.46 -2.04 6.88
N ASP A 53 -40.98 -0.80 6.89
CA ASP A 53 -41.52 0.37 6.18
C ASP A 53 -40.95 1.65 6.81
N ILE A 54 -39.70 1.97 6.48
CA ILE A 54 -39.30 3.37 6.40
C ILE A 54 -38.56 3.51 5.09
N ASN A 55 -39.21 4.16 4.13
CA ASN A 55 -38.59 4.82 2.99
C ASN A 55 -37.64 5.90 3.52
N ILE A 56 -36.52 5.47 4.13
CA ILE A 56 -35.36 6.30 4.31
C ILE A 56 -34.72 6.29 2.93
N GLN A 57 -35.05 7.29 2.11
CA GLN A 57 -34.13 7.78 1.10
C GLN A 57 -32.83 8.12 1.84
N ASN A 58 -31.99 7.10 1.97
CA ASN A 58 -30.76 7.18 2.72
C ASN A 58 -29.89 8.21 1.98
N PRO A 59 -29.70 9.43 2.52
CA PRO A 59 -28.99 10.49 1.81
C PRO A 59 -27.53 10.07 1.52
N THR A 60 -27.01 9.11 2.29
CA THR A 60 -25.69 8.50 2.06
C THR A 60 -25.62 7.67 0.78
N SER A 61 -26.73 7.09 0.31
CA SER A 61 -26.79 6.32 -0.94
C SER A 61 -26.66 7.22 -2.17
N LEU A 62 -27.28 8.41 -2.15
CA LEU A 62 -27.13 9.40 -3.21
C LEU A 62 -25.71 9.97 -3.25
N VAL A 63 -25.17 10.36 -2.09
CA VAL A 63 -23.80 10.88 -1.99
C VAL A 63 -22.76 9.82 -2.43
N ALA A 64 -22.96 8.55 -2.07
CA ALA A 64 -22.08 7.46 -2.51
C ALA A 64 -22.15 7.23 -4.03
N ARG A 65 -23.33 7.34 -4.64
CA ARG A 65 -23.50 7.23 -6.10
C ARG A 65 -22.85 8.37 -6.85
N ASP A 66 -22.97 9.60 -6.34
CA ASP A 66 -22.38 10.78 -6.96
C ASP A 66 -20.85 10.76 -6.84
N PHE A 67 -20.32 10.37 -5.68
CA PHE A 67 -18.88 10.18 -5.49
C PHE A 67 -18.30 9.07 -6.36
N LEU A 68 -19.01 7.94 -6.47
CA LEU A 68 -18.60 6.83 -7.33
C LEU A 68 -18.65 7.20 -8.81
N THR A 69 -19.68 7.96 -9.23
CA THR A 69 -19.77 8.51 -10.58
C THR A 69 -18.62 9.48 -10.86
N LEU A 70 -18.28 10.34 -9.90
CA LEU A 70 -17.12 11.23 -10.00
C LEU A 70 -15.83 10.42 -10.17
N LEU A 71 -15.61 9.41 -9.33
CA LEU A 71 -14.41 8.58 -9.37
C LEU A 71 -14.26 7.83 -10.70
N LEU A 72 -15.35 7.29 -11.23
CA LEU A 72 -15.36 6.63 -12.54
C LEU A 72 -15.15 7.59 -13.72
N ASN A 73 -15.53 8.86 -13.56
CA ASN A 73 -15.28 9.90 -14.57
C ASN A 73 -13.82 10.40 -14.57
N VAL A 74 -13.05 10.13 -13.51
CA VAL A 74 -11.62 10.46 -13.48
C VAL A 74 -10.85 9.46 -14.36
N LYS A 75 -10.57 9.86 -15.60
CA LYS A 75 -9.83 9.03 -16.57
C LYS A 75 -8.32 9.02 -16.38
N ASN A 76 -7.76 10.09 -15.82
CA ASN A 76 -6.31 10.25 -15.65
C ASN A 76 -6.02 11.12 -14.43
N ILE A 77 -5.19 10.63 -13.52
CA ILE A 77 -4.63 11.39 -12.41
C ILE A 77 -3.14 11.53 -12.69
N LYS A 78 -2.70 12.77 -12.96
CA LYS A 78 -1.28 13.08 -13.09
C LYS A 78 -0.80 13.70 -11.80
N LEU A 79 0.25 13.11 -11.24
CA LEU A 79 1.00 13.74 -10.17
C LEU A 79 1.89 14.85 -10.75
N ASN A 80 2.04 15.93 -10.00
CA ASN A 80 2.96 16.99 -10.37
C ASN A 80 4.37 16.59 -9.92
N ASP A 81 5.21 16.18 -10.85
CA ASP A 81 6.59 15.75 -10.57
C ASP A 81 7.50 16.88 -10.07
N ALA A 82 7.05 18.14 -10.13
CA ALA A 82 7.77 19.27 -9.54
C ALA A 82 7.95 19.13 -8.02
N VAL A 83 7.11 18.34 -7.34
CA VAL A 83 7.27 18.04 -5.91
C VAL A 83 8.62 17.38 -5.62
N PHE A 84 9.14 16.56 -6.55
CA PHE A 84 10.43 15.90 -6.39
C PHE A 84 11.63 16.83 -6.61
N SER A 85 11.39 18.01 -7.18
CA SER A 85 12.39 19.06 -7.37
C SER A 85 12.36 20.11 -6.25
N ASP A 86 11.38 20.03 -5.34
CA ASP A 86 11.27 20.92 -4.20
C ASP A 86 12.45 20.67 -3.24
N PRO A 87 13.22 21.71 -2.85
CA PRO A 87 14.23 21.58 -1.81
C PRO A 87 13.72 20.93 -0.53
N ALA A 88 12.45 21.13 -0.14
CA ALA A 88 11.87 20.47 1.03
C ALA A 88 11.80 18.95 0.86
N PHE A 89 11.44 18.46 -0.33
CA PHE A 89 11.43 17.03 -0.64
C PHE A 89 12.85 16.47 -0.74
N ILE A 90 13.76 17.20 -1.39
CA ILE A 90 15.17 16.81 -1.52
C ILE A 90 15.84 16.70 -0.15
N ASN A 91 15.49 17.55 0.82
CA ASN A 91 16.06 17.50 2.16
C ASN A 91 15.34 16.53 3.10
N LEU A 92 14.26 15.88 2.67
CA LEU A 92 13.55 14.88 3.47
C LEU A 92 14.27 13.53 3.38
N HIS A 93 15.40 13.43 4.07
CA HIS A 93 16.13 12.20 4.26
C HIS A 93 15.75 11.60 5.61
N ASP A 94 15.06 10.45 5.61
CA ASP A 94 14.91 9.67 6.83
C ASP A 94 16.26 9.02 7.15
N THR A 95 16.90 9.46 8.24
CA THR A 95 18.18 8.90 8.66
C THR A 95 17.91 7.60 9.39
N PRO A 96 18.43 6.44 8.92
CA PRO A 96 18.29 5.20 9.66
C PRO A 96 19.03 5.33 10.99
N ILE A 97 18.28 5.43 12.09
CA ILE A 97 18.83 5.33 13.43
C ILE A 97 18.94 3.86 13.81
N ASN A 98 20.13 3.44 14.21
CA ASN A 98 20.31 2.12 14.80
C ASN A 98 19.74 2.15 16.23
N LEU A 99 18.50 1.72 16.37
CA LEU A 99 17.89 1.48 17.68
C LEU A 99 18.60 0.28 18.28
N ILE A 100 19.32 0.48 19.40
CA ILE A 100 19.81 -0.62 20.22
C ILE A 100 18.67 -0.98 21.17
N PRO A 101 18.06 -2.18 21.05
CA PRO A 101 17.16 -2.71 22.05
C PRO A 101 17.73 -2.57 23.47
N ASP A 102 16.96 -1.96 24.37
CA ASP A 102 17.28 -1.96 25.80
C ASP A 102 17.00 -3.32 26.47
N GLY A 103 16.45 -4.28 25.71
CA GLY A 103 16.10 -5.62 26.19
C GLY A 103 14.85 -5.66 27.06
N THR A 104 14.18 -4.53 27.28
CA THR A 104 12.92 -4.40 28.02
C THR A 104 11.73 -4.13 27.10
N GLU A 105 11.85 -4.54 25.85
CA GLU A 105 10.84 -4.32 24.83
C GLU A 105 9.55 -5.10 25.13
N GLY A 106 8.41 -4.40 25.07
CA GLY A 106 7.07 -4.99 25.05
C GLY A 106 6.42 -5.18 26.43
N ARG A 107 5.18 -4.69 26.57
CA ARG A 107 4.28 -5.21 27.61
C ARG A 107 3.86 -6.62 27.19
N PRO A 108 3.70 -7.57 28.13
CA PRO A 108 3.10 -8.87 27.83
C PRO A 108 1.81 -8.68 27.03
N ASN A 109 1.69 -9.41 25.93
CA ASN A 109 0.54 -9.30 25.02
C ASN A 109 -0.76 -9.62 25.80
N PRO A 110 -1.65 -8.63 26.03
CA PRO A 110 -2.88 -8.87 26.79
C PRO A 110 -3.92 -9.69 26.01
N PHE A 111 -3.63 -10.00 24.74
CA PHE A 111 -4.42 -10.86 23.88
C PHE A 111 -3.79 -12.26 23.71
N ALA A 112 -2.70 -12.57 24.43
CA ALA A 112 -2.19 -13.93 24.46
C ALA A 112 -3.25 -14.82 25.14
N GLN A 113 -3.64 -15.91 24.47
CA GLN A 113 -4.49 -16.92 25.09
C GLN A 113 -3.76 -17.48 26.30
N PHE A 114 -4.46 -17.61 27.42
CA PHE A 114 -3.89 -18.19 28.64
C PHE A 114 -3.27 -19.56 28.32
N GLY A 115 -2.00 -19.75 28.65
CA GLY A 115 -1.26 -21.00 28.39
C GLY A 115 -0.27 -20.97 27.21
N ALA A 116 -0.08 -19.84 26.52
CA ALA A 116 0.92 -19.68 25.46
C ALA A 116 2.25 -19.04 25.93
N GLU A 117 2.66 -19.31 27.18
CA GLU A 117 3.94 -18.86 27.74
C GLU A 117 5.09 -19.69 27.14
N ASN A 118 5.52 -19.35 25.92
CA ASN A 118 6.73 -19.94 25.36
C ASN A 118 7.96 -19.30 26.02
N ILE A 119 8.49 -20.04 26.98
CA ILE A 119 9.88 -20.16 27.42
C ILE A 119 10.85 -19.62 26.36
N SER A 120 11.42 -18.45 26.60
CA SER A 120 12.69 -18.06 26.00
C SER A 120 13.44 -17.12 26.94
N ALA A 121 13.99 -17.70 28.00
CA ALA A 121 15.22 -17.21 28.60
C ALA A 121 16.26 -18.32 28.41
N PRO A 122 17.47 -18.03 27.86
CA PRO A 122 18.53 -19.04 27.85
C PRO A 122 18.91 -19.35 29.29
N LEU A 123 18.83 -20.63 29.65
CA LEU A 123 19.33 -21.16 30.92
C LEU A 123 20.85 -20.98 30.93
N ASP A 124 21.34 -20.01 31.68
CA ASP A 124 22.76 -19.94 32.03
C ASP A 124 23.02 -21.00 33.12
N VAL A 125 23.26 -22.23 32.68
CA VAL A 125 23.65 -23.35 33.55
C VAL A 125 25.15 -23.23 33.81
N SER A 126 25.52 -22.32 34.72
CA SER A 126 26.85 -22.36 35.33
C SER A 126 26.86 -23.48 36.37
N ASN A 127 27.49 -24.59 36.00
CA ASN A 127 27.85 -25.72 36.86
C ASN A 127 28.50 -25.23 38.17
N VAL A 128 27.87 -25.49 39.31
CA VAL A 128 28.56 -25.60 40.60
C VAL A 128 28.18 -26.95 41.23
N PRO A 129 29.14 -27.88 41.41
CA PRO A 129 28.85 -29.19 41.96
C PRO A 129 28.75 -29.13 43.50
N ASN A 130 27.65 -29.70 43.99
CA ASN A 130 27.55 -30.62 45.12
C ASN A 130 28.11 -30.16 46.49
N THR A 131 27.23 -30.03 47.49
CA THR A 131 27.38 -30.67 48.82
C THR A 131 26.13 -30.43 49.69
N ILE A 132 25.51 -31.53 50.14
CA ILE A 132 24.53 -31.56 51.23
C ILE A 132 25.32 -31.62 52.55
N PRO A 133 24.93 -30.90 53.60
CA PRO A 133 24.48 -31.64 54.80
C PRO A 133 23.27 -31.00 55.49
N ASN A 134 22.20 -31.78 55.55
CA ASN A 134 21.43 -32.14 56.75
C ASN A 134 21.71 -31.33 58.04
N ASN A 135 20.68 -30.68 58.61
CA ASN A 135 20.41 -30.84 60.04
C ASN A 135 18.97 -30.48 60.44
N GLN A 136 18.34 -31.41 61.18
CA GLN A 136 17.08 -31.30 61.90
C GLN A 136 17.08 -30.17 62.94
N THR A 137 15.91 -29.61 63.29
CA THR A 137 15.26 -29.72 64.64
C THR A 137 13.93 -28.93 64.71
N PRO A 138 13.04 -29.18 65.71
CA PRO A 138 11.59 -29.31 65.50
C PRO A 138 10.71 -28.18 66.08
N ILE A 139 9.44 -28.19 65.61
CA ILE A 139 8.19 -27.69 66.19
C ILE A 139 8.16 -27.43 67.71
N VAL A 140 7.53 -26.30 68.10
CA VAL A 140 6.81 -26.10 69.38
C VAL A 140 5.58 -25.18 69.14
N PRO A 141 4.42 -25.44 69.79
CA PRO A 141 3.09 -24.89 69.47
C PRO A 141 2.84 -23.40 69.70
#